data_AF-A0A285ZYP6-F1
#
_entry.id   AF-A0A285ZYP6-F1
#
_cell.length_a   1.000
_cell.length_b   1.000
_cell.length_c   1.000
_cell.angle_alpha   90.00
_cell.angle_beta   90.00
_cell.angle_gamma   90.00
#
_symmetry.space_group_name_H-M   'P 1'
#
loop_
_entity.id
_entity.type
_entity.pdbx_description
1 polymer ?
#
loop_
_entity_poly.entity_id
_entity_poly.type
_entity_poly.pdbx_seq_one_letter_code
_entity_poly.pdbx_strand_id
1 'polypeptide(L)'
;MTSNKLNNDEKQEELTKYRELVLATLDYYIDNKEMHIKTVDFDSAQHYQSLKIQTEEHYQKGRLTRLKQWFRDLTEMQVETVDLKFNLYLKEKTKFDIDIFKSYFQRVDKIIQKGKITTDNQFYDINIMVDQLCQTEPIDNSKIQILNKLLGEYEQRKSRQSKKPTA
;
A
#
# COMPACT_ATOMS: atom_id res chain seq x y z
N MET A 1 3.00 -0.18 23.46
CA MET A 1 3.00 1.17 22.87
C MET A 1 1.66 1.79 23.20
N THR A 2 1.65 2.78 24.09
CA THR A 2 0.47 3.53 24.49
C THR A 2 -0.13 4.20 23.26
N SER A 3 -1.36 3.82 22.88
CA SER A 3 -2.10 4.58 21.88
C SER A 3 -2.42 5.94 22.51
N ASN A 4 -1.64 6.97 22.20
CA ASN A 4 -2.04 8.33 22.51
C ASN A 4 -3.36 8.57 21.78
N LYS A 5 -4.44 8.66 22.57
CA LYS A 5 -5.76 9.01 22.06
C LYS A 5 -5.65 10.44 21.55
N LEU A 6 -5.80 10.62 20.24
CA LEU A 6 -5.80 11.95 19.63
C LEU A 6 -6.83 12.83 20.35
N ASN A 7 -6.47 14.08 20.60
CA ASN A 7 -7.44 15.07 21.02
C ASN A 7 -8.38 15.43 19.84
N ASN A 8 -9.41 16.24 20.08
CA ASN A 8 -10.41 16.54 19.06
C ASN A 8 -9.83 17.31 17.87
N ASP A 9 -8.90 18.24 18.12
CA ASP A 9 -8.29 19.08 17.09
C ASP A 9 -7.34 18.23 16.21
N GLU A 10 -6.48 17.44 16.84
CA GLU A 10 -5.58 16.49 16.16
C GLU A 10 -6.38 15.46 15.33
N LYS A 11 -7.52 14.99 15.85
CA LYS A 11 -8.40 14.07 15.11
C LYS A 11 -9.01 14.78 13.90
N GLN A 12 -9.41 16.05 14.04
CA GLN A 12 -9.99 16.81 12.94
C GLN A 12 -8.94 17.12 11.86
N GLU A 13 -7.71 17.48 12.24
CA GLU A 13 -6.59 17.65 11.31
C GLU A 13 -6.29 16.37 10.55
N GLU A 14 -6.22 15.23 11.24
CA GLU A 14 -6.02 13.93 10.59
C GLU A 14 -7.22 13.55 9.68
N LEU A 15 -8.45 13.88 10.07
CA LEU A 15 -9.63 13.68 9.21
C LEU A 15 -9.51 14.48 7.91
N THR A 16 -9.17 15.77 8.00
CA THR A 16 -8.98 16.64 6.85
C THR A 16 -7.86 16.12 5.95
N LYS A 17 -6.72 15.77 6.55
CA LYS A 17 -5.57 15.21 5.83
C LYS A 17 -5.95 13.95 5.04
N TYR A 18 -6.55 12.97 5.68
CA TYR A 18 -6.88 11.72 4.99
C TYR A 18 -8.04 11.88 3.99
N ARG A 19 -8.97 12.82 4.21
CA ARG A 19 -9.94 13.21 3.17
C ARG A 19 -9.22 13.72 1.93
N GLU A 20 -8.33 14.70 2.09
CA GLU A 20 -7.62 15.33 0.96
C GLU A 20 -6.73 14.34 0.21
N LEU A 21 -6.04 13.45 0.93
CA LEU A 21 -5.23 12.39 0.33
C LEU A 21 -6.07 11.41 -0.49
N VAL A 22 -7.22 10.96 0.03
CA VAL A 22 -8.13 10.07 -0.70
C VAL A 22 -8.68 10.76 -1.94
N LEU A 23 -9.15 12.01 -1.81
CA LEU A 23 -9.67 12.77 -2.96
C LEU A 23 -8.60 13.00 -4.03
N ALA A 24 -7.37 13.38 -3.63
CA ALA A 24 -6.27 13.57 -4.56
C ALA A 24 -5.91 12.27 -5.29
N THR A 25 -5.93 11.12 -4.59
CA THR A 25 -5.70 9.80 -5.20
C THR A 25 -6.78 9.47 -6.24
N LEU A 26 -8.04 9.71 -5.92
CA LEU A 26 -9.15 9.50 -6.86
C LEU A 26 -9.07 10.44 -8.07
N ASP A 27 -8.69 11.71 -7.85
CA ASP A 27 -8.46 12.68 -8.93
C ASP A 27 -7.33 12.20 -9.86
N TYR A 28 -6.23 11.67 -9.31
CA TYR A 28 -5.16 11.10 -10.11
C TYR A 28 -5.68 9.96 -11.01
N TYR A 29 -6.52 9.07 -10.49
CA TYR A 29 -7.11 8.00 -11.31
C TYR A 29 -8.09 8.49 -12.35
N ILE A 30 -8.87 9.53 -12.05
CA ILE A 30 -9.79 10.14 -13.00
C ILE A 30 -9.02 10.84 -14.13
N ASP A 31 -7.93 11.53 -13.81
CA ASP A 31 -7.15 12.28 -14.79
C ASP A 31 -6.29 11.36 -15.68
N ASN A 32 -5.84 10.22 -15.15
CA ASN A 32 -5.07 9.22 -15.90
C ASN A 32 -5.99 8.25 -16.68
N LYS A 33 -6.43 8.69 -17.85
CA LYS A 33 -7.34 7.92 -18.73
C LYS A 33 -6.84 6.53 -19.12
N GLU A 34 -5.52 6.31 -19.13
CA GLU A 34 -4.93 5.00 -19.41
C GLU A 34 -5.25 3.95 -18.33
N MET A 35 -5.57 4.39 -17.11
CA MET A 35 -6.02 3.54 -16.02
C MET A 35 -7.52 3.25 -16.07
N HIS A 36 -8.26 3.83 -17.03
CA HIS A 36 -9.70 3.68 -17.09
C HIS A 36 -10.08 2.34 -17.71
N ILE A 37 -10.95 1.62 -17.00
CA ILE A 37 -11.54 0.37 -17.45
C ILE A 37 -13.02 0.63 -17.68
N LYS A 38 -13.45 0.38 -18.92
CA LYS A 38 -14.85 0.48 -19.31
C LYS A 38 -15.31 -0.83 -19.95
N THR A 39 -16.33 -1.42 -19.37
CA THR A 39 -17.03 -2.61 -19.86
C THR A 39 -18.52 -2.29 -19.97
N VAL A 40 -19.34 -3.25 -20.39
CA VAL A 40 -20.81 -3.06 -20.50
C VAL A 40 -21.43 -2.71 -19.14
N ASP A 41 -20.92 -3.30 -18.07
CA ASP A 41 -21.51 -3.20 -16.72
C ASP A 41 -20.67 -2.35 -15.74
N PHE A 42 -19.55 -1.79 -16.19
CA PHE A 42 -18.63 -1.06 -15.30
C PHE A 42 -17.92 0.09 -16.02
N ASP A 43 -17.89 1.24 -15.37
CA ASP A 43 -17.12 2.42 -15.78
C ASP A 43 -16.29 2.90 -14.58
N SER A 44 -14.97 2.70 -14.66
CA SER A 44 -14.07 3.04 -13.55
C SER A 44 -14.10 4.53 -13.21
N ALA A 45 -14.25 5.41 -14.20
CA ALA A 45 -14.29 6.85 -13.95
C ALA A 45 -15.54 7.23 -13.16
N GLN A 46 -16.70 6.69 -13.52
CA GLN A 46 -17.93 6.87 -12.74
C GLN A 46 -17.82 6.26 -11.34
N HIS A 47 -17.18 5.09 -11.23
CA HIS A 47 -16.92 4.46 -9.94
C HIS A 47 -16.06 5.36 -9.04
N TYR A 48 -14.96 5.92 -9.55
CA TYR A 48 -14.09 6.83 -8.80
C TYR A 48 -14.82 8.11 -8.38
N GLN A 49 -15.68 8.67 -9.24
CA GLN A 49 -16.53 9.81 -8.85
C GLN A 49 -17.48 9.45 -7.69
N SER A 50 -18.05 8.24 -7.71
CA SER A 50 -18.89 7.75 -6.61
C SER A 50 -18.11 7.57 -5.31
N LEU A 51 -16.85 7.13 -5.39
CA LEU A 51 -15.96 7.05 -4.21
C LEU A 51 -15.62 8.44 -3.64
N LYS A 52 -15.52 9.50 -4.46
CA LYS A 52 -15.34 10.87 -3.95
C LYS A 52 -16.52 11.31 -3.08
N ILE A 53 -17.75 11.01 -3.50
CA ILE A 53 -18.95 11.31 -2.71
C ILE A 53 -18.93 10.55 -1.37
N GLN A 54 -18.61 9.26 -1.40
CA GLN A 54 -18.50 8.45 -0.17
C GLN A 54 -17.37 8.91 0.76
N THR A 55 -16.28 9.44 0.19
CA THR A 55 -15.17 10.03 0.95
C THR A 55 -15.65 11.21 1.78
N GLU A 56 -16.43 12.11 1.17
CA GLU A 56 -17.06 13.22 1.88
C GLU A 56 -18.00 12.74 2.97
N GLU A 57 -18.83 11.73 2.70
CA GLU A 57 -19.70 11.17 3.74
C GLU A 57 -18.91 10.62 4.93
N HIS A 58 -17.80 9.93 4.68
CA HIS A 58 -16.94 9.41 5.74
C HIS A 58 -16.29 10.53 6.55
N TYR A 59 -15.88 11.61 5.89
CA TYR A 59 -15.35 12.80 6.55
C TYR A 59 -16.39 13.48 7.43
N GLN A 60 -17.59 13.77 6.91
CA GLN A 60 -18.67 14.41 7.68
C GLN A 60 -19.12 13.56 8.88
N LYS A 61 -19.04 12.23 8.75
CA LYS A 61 -19.33 11.28 9.85
C LYS A 61 -18.14 11.05 10.79
N GLY A 62 -17.01 11.76 10.61
CA GLY A 62 -15.82 11.66 11.46
C GLY A 62 -15.13 10.28 11.44
N ARG A 63 -15.26 9.52 10.35
CA ARG A 63 -14.80 8.12 10.23
C ARG A 63 -13.31 8.02 9.83
N LEU A 64 -12.43 8.50 10.69
CA LEU A 64 -10.98 8.57 10.43
C LEU A 64 -10.39 7.21 10.02
N THR A 65 -10.67 6.15 10.78
CA THR A 65 -10.16 4.80 10.48
C THR A 65 -10.54 4.33 9.08
N ARG A 66 -11.74 4.69 8.61
CA ARG A 66 -12.22 4.31 7.28
C ARG A 66 -11.47 5.07 6.18
N LEU A 67 -11.20 6.36 6.38
CA LEU A 67 -10.41 7.16 5.44
C LEU A 67 -8.94 6.69 5.37
N LYS A 68 -8.33 6.35 6.51
CA LYS A 68 -6.98 5.77 6.55
C LYS A 68 -6.92 4.44 5.79
N GLN A 69 -7.93 3.60 6.00
CA GLN A 69 -8.08 2.32 5.32
C GLN A 69 -8.21 2.51 3.80
N TRP A 70 -9.11 3.41 3.37
CA TRP A 70 -9.30 3.71 1.95
C TRP A 70 -8.05 4.28 1.30
N PHE A 71 -7.34 5.19 1.97
CA PHE A 71 -6.08 5.70 1.44
C PHE A 71 -5.06 4.58 1.24
N ARG A 72 -4.93 3.67 2.22
CA ARG A 72 -4.03 2.51 2.09
C ARG A 72 -4.41 1.63 0.90
N ASP A 73 -5.68 1.26 0.80
CA ASP A 73 -6.15 0.34 -0.24
C ASP A 73 -6.04 0.97 -1.63
N LEU A 74 -6.36 2.26 -1.75
CA LEU A 74 -6.24 3.00 -3.00
C LEU A 74 -4.80 3.26 -3.42
N THR A 75 -3.80 3.13 -2.54
CA THR A 75 -2.39 3.38 -2.88
C THR A 75 -1.54 2.10 -2.97
N GLU A 76 -2.15 0.93 -2.76
CA GLU A 76 -1.46 -0.36 -2.75
C GLU A 76 -0.70 -0.62 -4.07
N MET A 77 -1.38 -0.45 -5.20
CA MET A 77 -0.77 -0.63 -6.52
C MET A 77 0.43 0.29 -6.75
N GLN A 78 0.36 1.55 -6.32
CA GLN A 78 1.47 2.51 -6.50
C GLN A 78 2.66 2.13 -5.63
N VAL A 79 2.41 1.58 -4.45
CA VAL A 79 3.47 1.05 -3.58
C VAL A 79 4.13 -0.16 -4.23
N GLU A 80 3.35 -1.07 -4.83
CA GLU A 80 3.86 -2.24 -5.53
C GLU A 80 4.71 -1.87 -6.75
N THR A 81 4.31 -0.88 -7.53
CA THR A 81 5.05 -0.43 -8.72
C THR A 81 6.10 0.64 -8.43
N VAL A 82 6.28 1.05 -7.17
CA VAL A 82 7.17 2.16 -6.76
C VAL A 82 6.92 3.42 -7.61
N ASP A 83 5.67 3.83 -7.75
CA ASP A 83 5.33 5.02 -8.55
C ASP A 83 5.74 6.31 -7.81
N LEU A 84 7.00 6.69 -7.93
CA LEU A 84 7.55 7.90 -7.33
C LEU A 84 6.86 9.17 -7.84
N LYS A 85 6.32 9.16 -9.06
CA LYS A 85 5.59 10.31 -9.64
C LYS A 85 4.27 10.50 -8.91
N PHE A 86 3.57 9.41 -8.57
CA PHE A 86 2.36 9.48 -7.79
C PHE A 86 2.59 10.05 -6.38
N ASN A 87 3.65 9.64 -5.69
CA ASN A 87 3.95 10.20 -4.36
C ASN A 87 4.29 11.70 -4.45
N LEU A 88 5.02 12.13 -5.50
CA LEU A 88 5.27 13.54 -5.75
C LEU A 88 3.96 14.30 -6.03
N TYR A 89 3.09 13.76 -6.87
CA TYR A 89 1.78 14.33 -7.17
C TYR A 89 0.96 14.55 -5.89
N LEU A 90 0.86 13.56 -4.99
CA LEU A 90 0.12 13.72 -3.74
C LEU A 90 0.68 14.86 -2.88
N LYS A 91 2.01 14.96 -2.77
CA LYS A 91 2.68 16.03 -2.03
C LYS A 91 2.42 17.40 -2.65
N GLU A 92 2.48 17.52 -3.98
CA GLU A 92 2.22 18.77 -4.69
C GLU A 92 0.76 19.20 -4.58
N LYS A 93 -0.18 18.25 -4.71
CA LYS A 93 -1.62 18.49 -4.70
C LYS A 93 -2.15 18.83 -3.31
N THR A 94 -1.69 18.13 -2.28
CA THR A 94 -2.23 18.24 -0.91
C THR A 94 -1.34 19.03 0.04
N LYS A 95 -0.09 19.31 -0.34
CA LYS A 95 0.94 19.93 0.51
C LYS A 95 1.35 19.10 1.74
N PHE A 96 0.81 17.89 1.92
CA PHE A 96 1.25 17.00 2.99
C PHE A 96 2.57 16.33 2.62
N ASP A 97 3.49 16.32 3.58
CA ASP A 97 4.69 15.50 3.50
C ASP A 97 4.34 14.06 3.85
N ILE A 98 4.10 13.26 2.81
CA ILE A 98 3.79 11.84 2.93
C ILE A 98 4.79 11.00 2.14
N ASP A 99 5.01 9.81 2.68
CA ASP A 99 5.78 8.75 2.04
C ASP A 99 4.93 7.49 2.13
N ILE A 100 4.24 7.17 1.02
CA ILE A 100 3.36 5.99 0.94
C ILE A 100 4.16 4.68 1.00
N PHE A 101 5.45 4.71 0.63
CA PHE A 101 6.32 3.53 0.56
C PHE A 101 6.95 3.20 1.90
N LYS A 102 7.12 4.18 2.78
CA LYS A 102 7.78 4.04 4.09
C LYS A 102 7.33 2.81 4.85
N SER A 103 6.01 2.62 4.96
CA SER A 103 5.44 1.52 5.74
C SER A 103 5.76 0.16 5.12
N TYR A 104 5.79 0.07 3.80
CA TYR A 104 6.14 -1.13 3.06
C TYR A 104 7.62 -1.48 3.24
N PHE A 105 8.52 -0.52 2.99
CA PHE A 105 9.96 -0.75 3.18
C PHE A 105 10.32 -1.11 4.62
N GLN A 106 9.69 -0.46 5.61
CA GLN A 106 9.87 -0.83 7.02
C GLN A 106 9.40 -2.26 7.35
N ARG A 107 8.35 -2.78 6.69
CA ARG A 107 7.94 -4.17 6.87
C ARG A 107 8.97 -5.11 6.25
N VAL A 108 9.43 -4.83 5.04
CA VAL A 108 10.47 -5.61 4.37
C VAL A 108 11.75 -5.66 5.20
N ASP A 109 12.24 -4.52 5.68
CA ASP A 109 13.45 -4.45 6.51
C ASP A 109 13.31 -5.27 7.80
N LYS A 110 12.14 -5.20 8.45
CA LYS A 110 11.87 -6.04 9.64
C LYS A 110 11.89 -7.53 9.32
N ILE A 111 11.40 -7.95 8.16
CA ILE A 111 11.44 -9.35 7.73
C ILE A 111 12.89 -9.80 7.49
N ILE A 112 13.69 -8.95 6.81
CA ILE A 112 15.12 -9.20 6.58
C ILE A 112 15.88 -9.32 7.91
N GLN A 113 15.70 -8.36 8.82
CA GLN A 113 16.33 -8.38 10.15
C GLN A 113 15.96 -9.62 10.96
N LYS A 114 14.70 -10.06 10.86
CA LYS A 114 14.23 -11.30 11.50
C LYS A 114 14.84 -12.56 10.86
N GLY A 115 15.29 -12.46 9.62
CA GLY A 115 15.89 -13.57 8.86
C GLY A 115 14.92 -14.70 8.54
N LYS A 116 13.60 -14.48 8.63
CA LYS A 116 12.59 -15.50 8.29
C LYS A 116 11.23 -14.91 7.94
N ILE A 117 10.65 -15.46 6.87
CA ILE A 117 9.24 -15.29 6.50
C ILE A 117 8.39 -16.28 7.30
N THR A 118 7.31 -15.78 7.89
CA THR A 118 6.40 -16.55 8.76
C THR A 118 4.95 -16.55 8.31
N THR A 119 4.56 -15.67 7.38
CA THR A 119 3.18 -15.55 6.87
C THR A 119 3.18 -15.36 5.36
N ASP A 120 2.05 -15.68 4.71
CA ASP A 120 1.88 -15.47 3.27
C ASP A 120 1.97 -13.97 2.90
N ASN A 121 1.49 -13.06 3.75
CA ASN A 121 1.64 -11.61 3.50
C ASN A 121 3.11 -11.17 3.51
N GLN A 122 3.93 -11.74 4.39
CA GLN A 122 5.38 -11.47 4.39
C GLN A 122 6.04 -12.06 3.14
N PHE A 123 5.56 -13.19 2.66
CA PHE A 123 6.03 -13.76 1.40
C PHE A 123 5.69 -12.84 0.22
N TYR A 124 4.46 -12.30 0.18
CA TYR A 124 4.03 -11.34 -0.83
C TYR A 124 4.84 -10.04 -0.81
N ASP A 125 4.99 -9.41 0.36
CA ASP A 125 5.79 -8.18 0.54
C ASP A 125 7.23 -8.37 0.00
N ILE A 126 7.83 -9.56 0.21
CA ILE A 126 9.20 -9.87 -0.22
C ILE A 126 9.29 -10.13 -1.73
N ASN A 127 8.31 -10.81 -2.34
CA ASN A 127 8.27 -10.99 -3.79
C ASN A 127 8.20 -9.64 -4.51
N ILE A 128 7.32 -8.75 -4.07
CA ILE A 128 7.23 -7.38 -4.62
C ILE A 128 8.60 -6.70 -4.56
N MET A 129 9.33 -6.80 -3.44
CA MET A 129 10.64 -6.14 -3.32
C MET A 129 11.65 -6.73 -4.30
N VAL A 130 11.63 -8.06 -4.52
CA VAL A 130 12.50 -8.69 -5.52
C VAL A 130 12.17 -8.17 -6.91
N ASP A 131 10.89 -8.12 -7.28
CA ASP A 131 10.44 -7.62 -8.59
C ASP A 131 10.86 -6.16 -8.80
N GLN A 132 10.69 -5.33 -7.76
CA GLN A 132 11.15 -3.93 -7.77
C GLN A 132 12.66 -3.83 -7.99
N LEU A 133 13.47 -4.57 -7.21
CA LEU A 133 14.92 -4.53 -7.33
C LEU A 133 15.43 -5.01 -8.70
N CYS A 134 14.73 -5.93 -9.34
CA CYS A 134 15.04 -6.38 -10.70
C CYS A 134 14.78 -5.29 -11.76
N GLN A 135 13.89 -4.33 -11.47
CA GLN A 135 13.52 -3.23 -12.37
C GLN A 135 14.30 -1.94 -12.09
N THR A 136 15.09 -1.89 -11.01
CA THR A 136 15.89 -0.71 -10.64
C THR A 136 17.34 -0.81 -11.12
N GLU A 137 17.90 0.32 -11.58
CA GLU A 137 19.32 0.45 -11.87
C GLU A 137 20.03 1.39 -10.87
N PRO A 138 21.20 1.00 -10.32
CA PRO A 138 21.87 -0.29 -10.51
C PRO A 138 21.18 -1.42 -9.71
N ILE A 139 21.25 -2.63 -10.24
CA ILE A 139 20.66 -3.83 -9.61
C ILE A 139 21.42 -4.19 -8.33
N ASP A 140 20.72 -4.25 -7.20
CA ASP A 140 21.26 -4.72 -5.91
C ASP A 140 21.20 -6.25 -5.79
N ASN A 141 22.17 -6.91 -6.45
CA ASN A 141 22.28 -8.37 -6.46
C ASN A 141 22.42 -8.97 -5.06
N SER A 142 23.11 -8.28 -4.15
CA SER A 142 23.32 -8.74 -2.76
C SER A 142 22.00 -8.83 -2.02
N LYS A 143 21.16 -7.78 -2.12
CA LYS A 143 19.85 -7.77 -1.51
C LYS A 143 18.92 -8.79 -2.15
N ILE A 144 18.90 -8.90 -3.48
CA ILE A 144 18.10 -9.90 -4.20
C ILE A 144 18.43 -11.33 -3.72
N GLN A 145 19.72 -11.67 -3.56
CA GLN A 145 20.13 -12.99 -3.06
C GLN A 145 19.60 -13.29 -1.65
N ILE A 146 19.65 -12.30 -0.75
CA ILE A 146 19.11 -12.43 0.61
C ILE A 146 17.61 -12.70 0.56
N LEU A 147 16.87 -11.95 -0.25
CA LEU A 147 15.42 -12.07 -0.36
C LEU A 147 15.01 -13.42 -0.98
N ASN A 148 15.67 -13.84 -2.06
CA ASN A 148 15.42 -15.13 -2.71
C ASN A 148 15.69 -16.31 -1.76
N LYS A 149 16.72 -16.21 -0.91
CA LYS A 149 16.95 -17.22 0.14
C LYS A 149 15.78 -17.29 1.12
N LEU A 150 15.28 -16.15 1.59
CA LEU A 150 14.13 -16.10 2.51
C LEU A 150 12.87 -16.73 1.89
N LEU A 151 12.60 -16.44 0.61
CA LEU A 151 11.49 -16.99 -0.15
C LEU A 151 11.61 -18.52 -0.27
N GLY A 152 12.74 -19.02 -0.75
CA GLY A 152 12.96 -20.46 -0.93
C GLY A 152 12.88 -21.24 0.38
N GLU A 153 13.41 -20.69 1.48
CA GLU A 153 13.27 -21.30 2.80
C GLU A 153 11.81 -21.38 3.29
N TYR A 154 10.99 -20.38 2.99
CA TYR A 154 9.57 -20.38 3.33
C TYR A 154 8.80 -21.45 2.56
N GLU A 155 9.00 -21.53 1.24
CA GLU A 155 8.35 -22.51 0.38
C GLU A 155 8.72 -23.95 0.78
N GLN A 156 10.00 -24.20 1.08
CA GLN A 156 10.44 -25.51 1.57
C GLN A 156 9.73 -25.88 2.88
N ARG A 157 9.60 -24.94 3.84
CA ARG A 157 8.86 -25.18 5.09
C ARG A 157 7.39 -25.50 4.82
N LYS A 158 6.73 -24.72 3.95
CA LYS A 158 5.31 -24.91 3.59
C LYS A 158 5.08 -26.27 2.93
N SER A 159 5.97 -26.68 2.02
CA SER A 159 5.92 -28.00 1.36
C SER A 159 6.14 -29.18 2.31
N ARG A 160 6.95 -29.02 3.36
CA ARG A 160 7.18 -30.05 4.38
C ARG A 160 5.98 -30.20 5.31
N GLN A 161 5.28 -29.11 5.59
CA GLN A 161 4.05 -29.11 6.39
C GLN A 161 2.88 -29.76 5.65
N SER A 162 2.72 -29.50 4.35
CA SER A 162 1.67 -30.13 3.55
C SER A 162 1.87 -31.63 3.31
N LYS A 163 3.10 -32.13 3.44
CA LYS A 163 3.45 -33.56 3.29
C LYS A 163 3.37 -34.38 4.58
N LYS A 164 3.12 -33.77 5.75
CA LYS A 164 2.92 -34.53 6.98
C LYS A 164 1.49 -35.10 6.99
N PRO A 165 1.29 -36.42 7.07
CA PRO A 165 -0.04 -36.98 7.26
C PRO A 165 -0.59 -36.48 8.58
N THR A 166 -1.83 -36.00 8.58
CA THR A 166 -2.59 -35.82 9.82
C THR A 166 -2.75 -37.19 10.46
N ALA A 167 -2.05 -37.41 11.58
CA ALA A 167 -2.18 -38.61 12.39
C ALA A 167 -3.46 -38.57 13.22
#